data_AF-A0A7M2QVK4-F1
#
_entry.id   AF-A0A7M2QVK4-F1
#
_cell.length_a   1.000
_cell.length_b   1.000
_cell.length_c   1.000
_cell.angle_alpha   90.00
_cell.angle_beta   90.00
_cell.angle_gamma   90.00
#
_symmetry.space_group_name_H-M   'P 1'
#
loop_
_entity.id
_entity.type
_entity.pdbx_description
1 polymer ?
#
loop_
_entity_poly.entity_id
_entity_poly.type
_entity_poly.pdbx_seq_one_letter_code
_entity_poly.pdbx_strand_id
1 'polypeptide(L)'
;MKKLFILCITAVALIAFTLSFPTTNASAASSSEKAYVKKASLNVKAKRSNSSNTIGKLKSGQTVKVYSTSYEGWSKIKYKNTYGYVHMQNLLFAEPDKWSKGVKSGVIKRAIKNGHLEPGEKYKIKKSPGAPGYYQLFVEFDGQWYRAFTINCKSGWYHG
;
A
#
# COMPACT_ATOMS: atom_id res chain seq x y z
N MET A 1 55.61 -7.45 35.29
CA MET A 1 56.86 -7.65 34.51
C MET A 1 56.60 -7.12 33.10
N LYS A 2 56.67 -5.80 32.87
CA LYS A 2 57.77 -5.06 32.20
C LYS A 2 58.50 -5.84 31.09
N LYS A 3 58.25 -5.43 29.82
CA LYS A 3 59.19 -5.06 28.71
C LYS A 3 58.40 -5.22 27.39
N LEU A 4 57.97 -4.19 26.65
CA LEU A 4 58.62 -3.05 25.96
C LEU A 4 59.43 -3.44 24.71
N PHE A 5 59.24 -2.61 23.66
CA PHE A 5 59.89 -2.51 22.33
C PHE A 5 59.24 -3.37 21.22
N ILE A 6 58.91 -2.89 20.01
CA ILE A 6 59.61 -1.93 19.12
C ILE A 6 58.62 -1.08 18.30
N LEU A 7 59.00 0.18 18.11
CA LEU A 7 58.44 1.21 17.25
C LEU A 7 58.99 1.01 15.81
N CYS A 8 58.12 0.89 14.80
CA CYS A 8 58.51 1.14 13.40
C CYS A 8 57.41 1.95 12.71
N ILE A 9 57.70 3.24 12.54
CA ILE A 9 56.93 4.19 11.75
C ILE A 9 57.23 3.91 10.28
N THR A 10 56.22 3.54 9.50
CA THR A 10 56.18 3.84 8.07
C THR A 10 54.87 4.56 7.78
N ALA A 11 55.00 5.86 7.57
CA ALA A 11 53.92 6.71 7.09
C ALA A 11 53.58 6.27 5.66
N VAL A 12 52.46 5.57 5.49
CA VAL A 12 51.78 5.48 4.20
C VAL A 12 50.56 6.39 4.31
N ALA A 13 50.67 7.58 3.71
CA ALA A 13 49.56 8.49 3.54
C ALA A 13 48.47 7.78 2.72
N LEU A 14 47.42 7.29 3.38
CA LEU A 14 46.18 6.89 2.71
C LEU A 14 45.47 8.16 2.24
N ILE A 15 45.71 8.52 0.98
CA ILE A 15 44.92 9.51 0.25
C ILE A 15 43.48 8.99 0.22
N ALA A 16 42.60 9.66 0.95
CA ALA A 16 41.17 9.43 0.92
C ALA A 16 40.62 9.83 -0.45
N PHE A 17 40.64 8.92 -1.42
CA PHE A 17 39.90 9.07 -2.66
C PHE A 17 38.46 8.62 -2.41
N THR A 18 37.65 9.49 -1.80
CA THR A 18 36.21 9.27 -1.71
C THR A 18 35.61 9.45 -3.11
N LEU A 19 35.37 8.34 -3.80
CA LEU A 19 34.52 8.32 -4.98
C LEU A 19 33.13 8.85 -4.58
N SER A 20 32.88 10.12 -4.91
CA SER A 20 31.56 10.72 -4.80
C SER A 20 30.69 10.13 -5.91
N PHE A 21 30.04 8.99 -5.63
CA PHE A 21 28.98 8.51 -6.50
C PHE A 21 27.83 9.52 -6.43
N PRO A 22 27.37 10.08 -7.56
CA PRO A 22 26.14 10.88 -7.55
C PRO A 22 25.00 9.96 -7.15
N THR A 23 24.46 10.15 -5.94
CA THR A 23 23.17 9.58 -5.56
C THR A 23 22.12 10.25 -6.41
N THR A 24 21.81 9.65 -7.56
CA THR A 24 20.57 9.97 -8.26
C THR A 24 19.44 9.49 -7.36
N ASN A 25 18.83 10.41 -6.63
CA ASN A 25 17.53 10.18 -6.02
C ASN A 25 16.54 9.96 -7.16
N ALA A 26 16.43 8.71 -7.62
CA ALA A 26 15.33 8.26 -8.44
C ALA A 26 14.06 8.44 -7.59
N SER A 27 13.41 9.59 -7.76
CA SER A 27 12.07 9.84 -7.24
C SER A 27 11.18 8.79 -7.88
N ALA A 28 10.93 7.69 -7.15
CA ALA A 28 10.05 6.64 -7.60
C ALA A 28 8.70 7.28 -7.90
N ALA A 29 8.41 7.44 -9.19
CA ALA A 29 7.17 8.05 -9.64
C ALA A 29 6.02 7.32 -8.95
N SER A 30 5.25 8.04 -8.14
CA SER A 30 4.13 7.44 -7.41
C SER A 30 3.10 7.00 -8.43
N SER A 31 3.04 5.70 -8.69
CA SER A 31 2.03 5.09 -9.56
C SER A 31 0.64 5.45 -9.03
N SER A 32 -0.19 6.07 -9.86
CA SER A 32 -1.56 6.41 -9.53
C SER A 32 -2.55 5.53 -10.29
N GLU A 33 -3.66 5.19 -9.66
CA GLU A 33 -4.77 4.44 -10.25
C GLU A 33 -5.87 5.38 -10.75
N LYS A 34 -6.52 5.04 -11.86
CA LYS A 34 -7.65 5.81 -12.40
C LYS A 34 -8.97 5.32 -11.79
N ALA A 35 -9.83 6.24 -11.38
CA ALA A 35 -11.17 5.92 -10.88
C ALA A 35 -12.20 7.00 -11.26
N TYR A 36 -13.48 6.67 -11.17
CA TYR A 36 -14.63 7.52 -11.48
C TYR A 36 -15.52 7.70 -10.25
N VAL A 37 -16.10 8.87 -10.06
CA VAL A 37 -17.02 9.14 -8.94
C VAL A 37 -18.41 8.55 -9.23
N LYS A 38 -18.94 7.73 -8.31
CA LYS A 38 -20.26 7.07 -8.44
C LYS A 38 -21.45 7.96 -8.05
N LYS A 39 -21.31 8.76 -6.99
CA LYS A 39 -22.41 9.56 -6.41
C LYS A 39 -22.40 11.00 -6.90
N ALA A 40 -23.57 11.62 -6.97
CA ALA A 40 -23.67 13.07 -7.11
C ALA A 40 -23.04 13.75 -5.88
N SER A 41 -22.01 14.59 -6.12
CA SER A 41 -21.25 15.34 -5.10
C SER A 41 -20.52 14.46 -4.05
N LEU A 42 -19.25 14.15 -4.32
CA LEU A 42 -18.34 13.54 -3.35
C LEU A 42 -17.46 14.61 -2.69
N ASN A 43 -17.58 14.75 -1.37
CA ASN A 43 -16.76 15.69 -0.60
C ASN A 43 -15.29 15.23 -0.58
N VAL A 44 -14.38 16.16 -0.90
CA VAL A 44 -12.94 16.01 -0.74
C VAL A 44 -12.54 16.54 0.62
N LYS A 45 -11.96 15.69 1.45
CA LYS A 45 -11.55 15.97 2.83
C LYS A 45 -10.05 16.29 2.91
N ALA A 46 -9.66 17.17 3.83
CA ALA A 46 -8.26 17.51 4.08
C ALA A 46 -7.48 16.36 4.73
N LYS A 47 -8.15 15.54 5.55
CA LYS A 47 -7.55 14.37 6.23
C LYS A 47 -8.46 13.14 6.04
N ARG A 48 -7.95 11.95 6.39
CA ARG A 48 -8.72 10.69 6.44
C ARG A 48 -9.68 10.67 7.64
N SER A 49 -10.59 11.63 7.70
CA SER A 49 -11.59 11.72 8.76
C SER A 49 -12.84 12.43 8.27
N ASN A 50 -14.00 11.93 8.71
CA ASN A 50 -15.30 12.56 8.47
C ASN A 50 -15.41 13.96 9.09
N SER A 51 -14.78 14.16 10.26
CA SER A 51 -14.75 15.44 10.97
C SER A 51 -13.74 16.43 10.40
N SER A 52 -12.90 16.02 9.44
CA SER A 52 -11.95 16.95 8.82
C SER A 52 -12.64 17.91 7.86
N ASN A 53 -12.00 19.07 7.65
CA ASN A 53 -12.48 20.10 6.75
C ASN A 53 -12.68 19.56 5.33
N THR A 54 -13.81 19.95 4.73
CA THR A 54 -14.07 19.72 3.31
C THR A 54 -13.34 20.79 2.51
N ILE A 55 -12.41 20.37 1.64
CA ILE A 55 -11.58 21.25 0.80
C ILE A 55 -12.08 21.32 -0.65
N GLY A 56 -13.16 20.59 -0.96
CA GLY A 56 -13.74 20.59 -2.29
C GLY A 56 -14.86 19.56 -2.45
N LYS A 57 -15.43 19.53 -3.65
CA LYS A 57 -16.41 18.55 -4.09
C LYS A 57 -16.04 18.06 -5.49
N LEU A 58 -16.34 16.79 -5.75
CA LEU A 58 -16.23 16.15 -7.07
C LEU A 58 -17.62 15.82 -7.58
N LYS A 59 -17.85 16.00 -8.88
CA LYS A 59 -19.12 15.67 -9.52
C LYS A 59 -19.18 14.18 -9.86
N SER A 60 -20.40 13.64 -10.04
CA SER A 60 -20.58 12.27 -10.55
C SER A 60 -19.90 12.11 -11.92
N GLY A 61 -19.35 10.93 -12.19
CA GLY A 61 -18.62 10.62 -13.42
C GLY A 61 -17.23 11.26 -13.53
N GLN A 62 -16.88 12.20 -12.64
CA GLN A 62 -15.58 12.84 -12.68
C GLN A 62 -14.46 11.81 -12.48
N THR A 63 -13.45 11.88 -13.34
CA THR A 63 -12.24 11.04 -13.24
C THR A 63 -11.30 11.60 -12.16
N VAL A 64 -10.72 10.72 -11.36
CA VAL A 64 -9.70 11.03 -10.36
C VAL A 64 -8.49 10.11 -10.48
N LYS A 65 -7.32 10.62 -10.07
CA LYS A 65 -6.10 9.83 -9.85
C LYS A 65 -5.97 9.51 -8.36
N VAL A 66 -6.04 8.22 -8.02
CA VAL A 66 -5.88 7.68 -6.68
C VAL A 66 -4.43 7.29 -6.47
N TYR A 67 -3.79 7.80 -5.41
CA TYR A 67 -2.36 7.58 -5.12
C TYR A 67 -2.13 6.55 -4.03
N SER A 68 -3.13 6.35 -3.16
CA SER A 68 -3.11 5.32 -2.13
C SER A 68 -4.52 5.11 -1.61
N THR A 69 -4.75 3.92 -1.08
CA THR A 69 -5.98 3.51 -0.41
C THR A 69 -5.66 3.09 1.03
N SER A 70 -6.65 3.09 1.92
CA SER A 70 -6.54 2.50 3.25
C SER A 70 -7.60 1.45 3.48
N TYR A 71 -7.30 0.53 4.39
CA TYR A 71 -8.26 -0.48 4.84
C TYR A 71 -9.49 0.13 5.54
N GLU A 72 -9.37 1.36 6.04
CA GLU A 72 -10.44 2.14 6.66
C GLU A 72 -11.40 2.76 5.63
N GLY A 73 -11.20 2.48 4.33
CA GLY A 73 -12.11 2.91 3.27
C GLY A 73 -11.82 4.30 2.70
N TRP A 74 -10.62 4.84 2.88
CA TRP A 74 -10.21 6.13 2.31
C TRP A 74 -9.33 5.97 1.07
N SER A 75 -9.51 6.89 0.11
CA SER A 75 -8.62 7.06 -1.04
C SER A 75 -7.98 8.43 -1.01
N LYS A 76 -6.63 8.49 -1.09
CA LYS A 76 -5.88 9.71 -1.32
C LYS A 76 -5.88 10.03 -2.80
N ILE A 77 -6.32 11.23 -3.17
CA ILE A 77 -6.43 11.69 -4.55
C ILE A 77 -5.63 12.97 -4.77
N LYS A 78 -5.17 13.21 -6.00
CA LYS A 78 -4.73 14.55 -6.40
C LYS A 78 -5.97 15.43 -6.58
N TYR A 79 -5.99 16.59 -5.93
CA TYR A 79 -7.08 17.55 -6.02
C TYR A 79 -6.51 18.97 -6.14
N LYS A 80 -6.72 19.60 -7.30
CA LYS A 80 -6.07 20.86 -7.67
C LYS A 80 -4.54 20.75 -7.46
N ASN A 81 -3.94 21.69 -6.74
CA ASN A 81 -2.50 21.72 -6.48
C ASN A 81 -2.08 20.85 -5.27
N THR A 82 -3.02 20.25 -4.53
CA THR A 82 -2.76 19.49 -3.30
C THR A 82 -3.27 18.04 -3.39
N TYR A 83 -3.16 17.31 -2.28
CA TYR A 83 -3.82 16.01 -2.08
C TYR A 83 -5.01 16.15 -1.15
N GLY A 84 -6.06 15.38 -1.44
CA GLY A 84 -7.23 15.26 -0.58
C GLY A 84 -7.62 13.80 -0.39
N TYR A 85 -8.62 13.58 0.45
CA TYR A 85 -9.12 12.25 0.79
C TYR A 85 -10.61 12.14 0.49
N VAL A 86 -11.01 11.00 -0.06
CA VAL A 86 -12.41 10.69 -0.36
C VAL A 86 -12.75 9.29 0.10
N HIS A 87 -14.03 9.04 0.36
CA HIS A 87 -14.55 7.71 0.67
C HIS A 87 -14.45 6.80 -0.56
N MET A 88 -13.69 5.71 -0.44
CA MET A 88 -13.39 4.77 -1.51
C MET A 88 -14.65 4.10 -2.09
N GLN A 89 -15.65 3.84 -1.25
CA GLN A 89 -16.94 3.26 -1.69
C GLN A 89 -17.63 4.06 -2.80
N ASN A 90 -17.38 5.38 -2.85
CA ASN A 90 -17.93 6.29 -3.86
C ASN A 90 -17.07 6.35 -5.14
N LEU A 91 -16.05 5.52 -5.26
CA LEU A 91 -15.19 5.42 -6.44
C LEU A 91 -15.42 4.09 -7.17
N LEU A 92 -15.41 4.15 -8.50
CA LEU A 92 -15.32 3.00 -9.40
C LEU A 92 -13.93 3.01 -10.02
N PHE A 93 -13.07 2.07 -9.64
CA PHE A 93 -11.73 1.96 -10.21
C PHE A 93 -11.81 1.44 -11.65
N ALA A 94 -11.03 2.03 -12.56
CA ALA A 94 -10.97 1.61 -13.96
C ALA A 94 -10.43 0.18 -14.12
N GLU A 95 -9.49 -0.20 -13.26
CA GLU A 95 -8.94 -1.56 -13.16
C GLU A 95 -9.35 -2.16 -11.80
N PRO A 96 -10.60 -2.64 -11.62
CA PRO A 96 -11.12 -3.04 -10.32
C PRO A 96 -10.36 -4.24 -9.74
N ASP A 97 -9.88 -5.17 -10.57
CA ASP A 97 -9.19 -6.38 -10.11
C ASP A 97 -7.70 -6.17 -9.79
N LYS A 98 -7.12 -5.04 -10.19
CA LYS A 98 -5.71 -4.76 -9.95
C LYS A 98 -5.49 -4.40 -8.48
N TRP A 99 -4.59 -5.08 -7.80
CA TRP A 99 -4.29 -4.76 -6.41
C TRP A 99 -3.69 -3.36 -6.28
N SER A 100 -4.23 -2.56 -5.36
CA SER A 100 -3.58 -1.31 -4.98
C SER A 100 -2.23 -1.61 -4.30
N LYS A 101 -1.24 -0.74 -4.50
CA LYS A 101 0.13 -0.95 -4.03
C LYS A 101 0.15 -1.22 -2.51
N GLY A 102 0.80 -2.31 -2.11
CA GLY A 102 0.96 -2.69 -0.70
C GLY A 102 -0.29 -3.31 -0.04
N VAL A 103 -1.44 -3.35 -0.71
CA VAL A 103 -2.67 -3.88 -0.13
C VAL A 103 -2.58 -5.39 0.09
N LYS A 104 -2.09 -6.15 -0.89
CA LYS A 104 -1.97 -7.62 -0.77
C LYS A 104 -1.11 -8.05 0.41
N SER A 105 0.10 -7.50 0.51
CA SER A 105 1.01 -7.79 1.63
C SER A 105 0.46 -7.26 2.96
N GLY A 106 -0.19 -6.10 2.95
CA GLY A 106 -0.84 -5.55 4.14
C GLY A 106 -2.00 -6.40 4.66
N VAL A 107 -2.73 -7.10 3.78
CA VAL A 107 -3.77 -8.07 4.16
C VAL A 107 -3.15 -9.28 4.83
N ILE A 108 -2.11 -9.90 4.24
CA ILE A 108 -1.44 -11.07 4.82
C ILE A 108 -0.87 -10.75 6.21
N LYS A 109 -0.19 -9.60 6.35
CA LYS A 109 0.33 -9.15 7.65
C LYS A 109 -0.77 -9.00 8.71
N ARG A 110 -1.94 -8.47 8.33
CA ARG A 110 -3.09 -8.34 9.23
C ARG A 110 -3.74 -9.69 9.55
N ALA A 111 -3.88 -10.57 8.57
CA ALA A 111 -4.41 -11.91 8.77
C ALA A 111 -3.57 -12.67 9.80
N ILE A 112 -2.24 -12.60 9.69
CA ILE A 112 -1.32 -13.19 10.68
C ILE A 112 -1.48 -12.53 12.05
N LYS A 113 -1.42 -11.19 12.09
CA LYS A 113 -1.56 -10.44 13.35
C LYS A 113 -2.87 -10.75 14.09
N ASN A 114 -3.95 -10.97 13.35
CA ASN A 114 -5.29 -11.21 13.90
C ASN A 114 -5.60 -12.71 14.09
N GLY A 115 -4.64 -13.61 13.85
CA GLY A 115 -4.82 -15.05 14.04
C GLY A 115 -5.69 -15.75 13.00
N HIS A 116 -5.91 -15.15 11.82
CA HIS A 116 -6.61 -15.80 10.70
C HIS A 116 -5.69 -16.61 9.78
N LEU A 117 -4.37 -16.49 9.97
CA LEU A 117 -3.35 -17.21 9.23
C LEU A 117 -2.14 -17.41 10.15
N GLU A 118 -1.57 -18.60 10.21
CA GLU A 118 -0.36 -18.85 10.97
C GLU A 118 0.90 -18.41 10.18
N PRO A 119 1.98 -17.98 10.86
CA PRO A 119 3.24 -17.71 10.19
C PRO A 119 3.75 -18.95 9.44
N GLY A 120 3.97 -18.81 8.13
CA GLY A 120 4.46 -19.90 7.28
C GLY A 120 3.38 -20.84 6.75
N GLU A 121 2.12 -20.64 7.15
CA GLU A 121 0.99 -21.41 6.63
C GLU A 121 0.80 -21.21 5.13
N LYS A 122 0.49 -22.30 4.43
CA LYS A 122 0.25 -22.25 2.99
C LYS A 122 -1.08 -21.59 2.71
N TYR A 123 -1.06 -20.59 1.83
CA TYR A 123 -2.26 -19.91 1.38
C TYR A 123 -2.26 -19.70 -0.14
N LYS A 124 -3.46 -19.59 -0.71
CA LYS A 124 -3.67 -19.12 -2.09
C LYS A 124 -4.73 -18.02 -2.10
N ILE A 125 -4.55 -17.05 -2.99
CA ILE A 125 -5.53 -15.98 -3.20
C ILE A 125 -6.05 -16.09 -4.64
N LYS A 126 -7.36 -16.23 -4.80
CA LYS A 126 -8.03 -16.34 -6.11
C LYS A 126 -9.04 -15.21 -6.30
N LYS A 127 -9.34 -14.83 -7.54
CA LYS A 127 -10.44 -13.88 -7.81
C LYS A 127 -11.76 -14.45 -7.29
N SER A 128 -12.59 -13.59 -6.70
CA SER A 128 -13.95 -13.98 -6.30
C SER A 128 -14.84 -14.05 -7.54
N PRO A 129 -15.55 -15.17 -7.79
CA PRO A 129 -16.49 -15.26 -8.91
C PRO A 129 -17.57 -14.17 -8.83
N GLY A 130 -17.86 -13.51 -9.95
CA GLY A 130 -18.92 -12.52 -10.06
C GLY A 130 -18.72 -11.20 -9.28
N ALA A 131 -17.56 -11.01 -8.63
CA ALA A 131 -17.32 -9.84 -7.77
C ALA A 131 -16.00 -9.12 -8.14
N PRO A 132 -16.03 -8.19 -9.12
CA PRO A 132 -14.85 -7.42 -9.52
C PRO A 132 -14.22 -6.68 -8.34
N GLY A 133 -12.89 -6.76 -8.26
CA GLY A 133 -12.12 -6.19 -7.15
C GLY A 133 -12.17 -6.98 -5.84
N TYR A 134 -12.83 -8.14 -5.82
CA TYR A 134 -12.81 -9.05 -4.69
C TYR A 134 -12.01 -10.32 -5.00
N TYR A 135 -11.31 -10.79 -3.97
CA TYR A 135 -10.50 -12.00 -3.99
C TYR A 135 -10.85 -12.85 -2.77
N GLN A 136 -10.66 -14.16 -2.85
CA GLN A 136 -10.85 -15.09 -1.75
C GLN A 136 -9.48 -15.63 -1.34
N LEU A 137 -9.19 -15.61 -0.04
CA LEU A 137 -8.04 -16.28 0.55
C LEU A 137 -8.46 -17.69 0.97
N PHE A 138 -7.63 -18.66 0.62
CA PHE A 138 -7.77 -20.04 1.02
C PHE A 138 -6.53 -20.48 1.77
N VAL A 139 -6.75 -21.34 2.75
CA VAL A 139 -5.73 -21.95 3.60
C VAL A 139 -5.76 -23.46 3.40
N GLU A 140 -4.61 -24.11 3.47
CA GLU A 140 -4.49 -25.56 3.32
C GLU A 140 -4.49 -26.25 4.69
N PHE A 141 -5.42 -27.18 4.88
CA PHE A 141 -5.49 -28.07 6.05
C PHE A 141 -5.61 -29.50 5.54
N ASP A 142 -4.73 -30.39 5.99
CA ASP A 142 -4.70 -31.81 5.60
C ASP A 142 -4.76 -32.06 4.07
N GLY A 143 -4.05 -31.23 3.31
CA GLY A 143 -4.01 -31.30 1.84
C GLY A 143 -5.27 -30.78 1.14
N GLN A 144 -6.26 -30.32 1.90
CA GLN A 144 -7.50 -29.72 1.40
C GLN A 144 -7.48 -28.21 1.56
N TRP A 145 -8.16 -27.51 0.63
CA TRP A 145 -8.17 -26.05 0.62
C TRP A 145 -9.51 -25.50 1.11
N TYR A 146 -9.47 -24.70 2.17
CA TYR A 146 -10.65 -24.08 2.78
C TYR A 146 -10.64 -22.58 2.55
N ARG A 147 -11.79 -22.01 2.19
CA ARG A 147 -11.93 -20.55 2.04
C ARG A 147 -11.95 -19.92 3.44
N ALA A 148 -10.97 -19.08 3.74
CA ALA A 148 -10.92 -18.35 5.00
C ALA A 148 -11.79 -17.09 4.94
N PHE A 149 -11.49 -16.17 4.02
CA PHE A 149 -12.21 -14.89 3.93
C PHE A 149 -12.12 -14.25 2.53
N THR A 150 -13.02 -13.29 2.28
CA THR A 150 -13.06 -12.49 1.05
C THR A 150 -12.40 -11.13 1.28
N ILE A 151 -11.57 -10.67 0.35
CA ILE A 151 -10.72 -9.48 0.42
C ILE A 151 -11.08 -8.53 -0.71
N ASN A 152 -11.29 -7.25 -0.42
CA ASN A 152 -11.30 -6.21 -1.45
C ASN A 152 -9.85 -5.81 -1.81
N CYS A 153 -9.43 -5.92 -3.07
CA CYS A 153 -8.04 -5.67 -3.47
C CYS A 153 -7.63 -4.19 -3.49
N LYS A 154 -8.60 -3.27 -3.31
CA LYS A 154 -8.37 -1.82 -3.21
C LYS A 154 -8.17 -1.39 -1.77
N SER A 155 -9.03 -1.78 -0.82
CA SER A 155 -8.82 -1.43 0.60
C SER A 155 -7.96 -2.43 1.35
N GLY A 156 -8.00 -3.70 0.97
CA GLY A 156 -7.54 -4.80 1.81
C GLY A 156 -8.42 -5.01 3.04
N TRP A 157 -9.64 -4.50 3.00
CA TRP A 157 -10.69 -4.83 3.95
C TRP A 157 -11.22 -6.22 3.60
N TYR A 158 -11.46 -7.08 4.59
CA TYR A 158 -11.91 -8.45 4.37
C TYR A 158 -13.14 -8.81 5.22
N HIS A 159 -14.06 -9.57 4.62
CA HIS A 159 -15.23 -10.21 5.26
C HIS A 159 -14.86 -11.67 5.50
N GLY A 160 -14.89 -12.11 6.76
CA GLY A 160 -14.81 -13.50 7.19
C GLY A 160 -16.12 -13.90 7.81
#